data_AF-A0A2D9H4L3-F1
#
_entry.id   AF-A0A2D9H4L3-F1
#
_cell.length_a   1.000
_cell.length_b   1.000
_cell.length_c   1.000
_cell.angle_alpha   90.00
_cell.angle_beta   90.00
_cell.angle_gamma   90.00
#
_symmetry.space_group_name_H-M   'P 1'
#
loop_
_entity.id
_entity.type
_entity.pdbx_description
1 polymer ?
#
loop_
_entity_poly.entity_id
_entity_poly.type
_entity_poly.pdbx_seq_one_letter_code
_entity_poly.pdbx_strand_id
1 'polypeptide(L)'
;DAFGNEPTDPLVADSDGDGLTDGEETSGSENDGYGNEPTNPNAADTDGDQLTDSQEIDLTGTDPNEADTDGDGTSDADEDPDGDDLTNLEEVTGSENDAFGNEPTDPLDADSDDDDLTDGEETSSTPATDPNTPNDEQNVVDSDDDGLTDTEEGVLGTDPNDPDTDGDGLLDGEEVNTYKTDPLDADTDGDTLSDGREVLKIGSNPKKKDTDKDGLKDGQEVKRYKTNPLKKDTDGDGLKDKVEIKGTANKAWGKCPTNPKRKDSDRDGLTDREEIKRYGTDPCTKDTDRGGASDGKEVRAGSDPLDPRSTPGYP
;
A
#
# COMPACT_ATOMS: atom_id res chain seq x y z
N ASP A 1 -23.10 20.64 56.20
CA ASP A 1 -23.28 20.62 54.74
C ASP A 1 -24.06 19.37 54.38
N ALA A 2 -24.63 19.34 53.18
CA ALA A 2 -25.46 18.24 52.67
C ALA A 2 -24.66 16.95 52.42
N PHE A 3 -23.35 17.05 52.14
CA PHE A 3 -22.48 15.94 51.69
C PHE A 3 -21.59 15.31 52.77
N GLY A 4 -21.74 15.75 54.02
CA GLY A 4 -21.16 15.04 55.16
C GLY A 4 -19.64 15.12 55.29
N ASN A 5 -19.10 16.31 55.59
CA ASN A 5 -17.84 16.50 56.33
C ASN A 5 -16.59 15.67 55.92
N GLU A 6 -16.45 15.19 54.69
CA GLU A 6 -15.12 14.86 54.18
C GLU A 6 -14.49 16.18 53.70
N PRO A 7 -13.51 16.73 54.42
CA PRO A 7 -12.94 18.02 54.07
C PRO A 7 -12.15 17.90 52.77
N THR A 8 -12.37 18.83 51.85
CA THR A 8 -11.48 19.01 50.70
C THR A 8 -10.10 19.52 51.16
N ASP A 9 -9.05 19.28 50.37
CA ASP A 9 -7.71 19.79 50.69
C ASP A 9 -7.65 21.29 50.34
N PRO A 10 -7.47 22.21 51.31
CA PRO A 10 -7.43 23.65 51.01
C PRO A 10 -6.25 24.10 50.13
N LEU A 11 -5.34 23.19 49.74
CA LEU A 11 -4.26 23.43 48.78
C LEU A 11 -4.60 22.96 47.35
N VAL A 12 -5.67 22.21 47.19
CA VAL A 12 -6.21 21.75 45.90
C VAL A 12 -7.47 22.59 45.65
N ALA A 13 -7.58 23.18 44.47
CA ALA A 13 -8.69 24.08 44.16
C ALA A 13 -9.93 23.33 43.64
N ASP A 14 -9.69 22.15 43.06
CA ASP A 14 -10.63 21.26 42.38
C ASP A 14 -10.18 19.84 42.79
N SER A 15 -10.91 19.25 43.73
CA SER A 15 -10.45 18.09 44.50
C SER A 15 -10.67 16.74 43.81
N ASP A 16 -11.69 16.61 42.97
CA ASP A 16 -11.95 15.42 42.14
C ASP A 16 -11.48 15.57 40.69
N GLY A 17 -11.16 16.78 40.26
CA GLY A 17 -10.52 17.07 38.97
C GLY A 17 -11.51 17.09 37.82
N ASP A 18 -12.79 17.39 38.09
CA ASP A 18 -13.85 17.38 37.10
C ASP A 18 -13.91 18.68 36.28
N GLY A 19 -13.31 19.77 36.77
CA GLY A 19 -13.28 21.08 36.12
C GLY A 19 -13.98 22.19 36.90
N LEU A 20 -14.81 21.84 37.89
CA LEU A 20 -15.36 22.78 38.86
C LEU A 20 -14.41 22.91 40.07
N THR A 21 -14.30 24.11 40.62
CA THR A 21 -13.56 24.28 41.88
C THR A 21 -14.41 23.89 43.08
N ASP A 22 -13.78 23.41 44.15
CA ASP A 22 -14.46 23.12 45.42
C ASP A 22 -15.36 24.29 45.90
N GLY A 23 -14.96 25.53 45.57
CA GLY A 23 -15.70 26.74 45.92
C GLY A 23 -16.96 26.96 45.05
N GLU A 24 -16.87 26.67 43.75
CA GLU A 24 -17.99 26.71 42.81
C GLU A 24 -19.04 25.67 43.23
N GLU A 25 -18.60 24.43 43.42
CA GLU A 25 -19.45 23.31 43.83
C GLU A 25 -20.12 23.53 45.19
N THR A 26 -19.35 23.86 46.25
CA THR A 26 -19.92 24.06 47.59
C THR A 26 -20.83 25.28 47.71
N SER A 27 -20.72 26.23 46.79
CA SER A 27 -21.60 27.39 46.72
C SER A 27 -22.79 27.19 45.79
N GLY A 28 -22.72 26.20 44.89
CA GLY A 28 -23.67 25.99 43.80
C GLY A 28 -23.69 27.12 42.79
N SER A 29 -22.60 27.91 42.65
CA SER A 29 -22.63 29.14 41.85
C SER A 29 -22.81 28.90 40.36
N GLU A 30 -22.29 27.78 39.87
CA GLU A 30 -22.38 27.39 38.46
C GLU A 30 -23.67 26.63 38.18
N ASN A 31 -24.28 26.01 39.20
CA ASN A 31 -25.61 25.39 39.10
C ASN A 31 -26.76 26.41 39.24
N ASP A 32 -26.65 27.57 38.57
CA ASP A 32 -27.62 28.67 38.75
C ASP A 32 -28.99 28.38 38.09
N GLY A 33 -29.01 27.51 37.08
CA GLY A 33 -30.19 27.01 36.38
C GLY A 33 -31.11 26.17 37.28
N TYR A 34 -30.53 25.42 38.23
CA TYR A 34 -31.25 24.49 39.09
C TYR A 34 -31.25 24.90 40.57
N GLY A 35 -31.20 26.22 40.82
CA GLY A 35 -31.46 26.78 42.15
C GLY A 35 -30.22 27.01 43.00
N ASN A 36 -29.03 26.92 42.42
CA ASN A 36 -27.74 27.01 43.11
C ASN A 36 -27.61 25.94 44.20
N GLU A 37 -28.14 24.75 43.93
CA GLU A 37 -27.95 23.61 44.83
C GLU A 37 -26.48 23.16 44.69
N PRO A 38 -25.72 23.06 45.80
CA PRO A 38 -24.32 22.68 45.76
C PRO A 38 -24.15 21.23 45.32
N THR A 39 -23.08 20.93 44.57
CA THR A 39 -22.65 19.56 44.25
C THR A 39 -21.59 19.04 45.24
N ASN A 40 -21.09 17.82 45.06
CA ASN A 40 -20.13 17.20 45.96
C ASN A 40 -18.68 17.36 45.48
N PRO A 41 -17.86 18.20 46.16
CA PRO A 41 -16.49 18.54 45.75
C PRO A 41 -15.44 17.45 45.98
N ASN A 42 -15.85 16.19 46.06
CA ASN A 42 -14.93 15.05 46.08
C ASN A 42 -15.45 13.91 45.20
N ALA A 43 -16.48 14.17 44.40
CA ALA A 43 -17.04 13.24 43.45
C ALA A 43 -17.33 14.02 42.17
N ALA A 44 -16.53 13.74 41.15
CA ALA A 44 -16.68 14.36 39.84
C ALA A 44 -18.09 14.19 39.23
N ASP A 45 -18.85 13.20 39.69
CA ASP A 45 -20.21 12.88 39.25
C ASP A 45 -21.04 12.72 40.54
N THR A 46 -21.84 13.74 40.85
CA THR A 46 -22.55 13.88 42.13
C THR A 46 -23.74 12.94 42.25
N ASP A 47 -24.48 12.70 41.16
CA ASP A 47 -25.70 11.90 41.17
C ASP A 47 -25.54 10.47 40.64
N GLY A 48 -24.41 10.19 39.98
CA GLY A 48 -23.98 8.89 39.53
C GLY A 48 -24.50 8.47 38.15
N ASP A 49 -24.84 9.41 37.28
CA ASP A 49 -25.40 9.14 35.95
C ASP A 49 -24.33 8.90 34.85
N GLN A 50 -23.06 9.22 35.16
CA GLN A 50 -21.82 9.13 34.36
C GLN A 50 -21.37 10.41 33.65
N LEU A 51 -22.15 11.49 33.66
CA LEU A 51 -21.64 12.82 33.34
C LEU A 51 -20.98 13.41 34.59
N THR A 52 -19.95 14.22 34.39
CA THR A 52 -19.38 14.98 35.50
C THR A 52 -20.19 16.23 35.78
N ASP A 53 -20.14 16.74 37.02
CA ASP A 53 -20.88 17.94 37.41
C ASP A 53 -20.54 19.11 36.47
N SER A 54 -19.27 19.22 36.07
CA SER A 54 -18.82 20.18 35.05
C SER A 54 -19.42 19.96 33.65
N GLN A 55 -19.54 18.72 33.18
CA GLN A 55 -20.07 18.39 31.85
C GLN A 55 -21.55 18.70 31.78
N GLU A 56 -22.29 18.42 32.84
CA GLU A 56 -23.71 18.72 32.92
C GLU A 56 -23.99 20.22 32.87
N ILE A 57 -23.16 21.02 33.54
CA ILE A 57 -23.30 22.47 33.54
C ILE A 57 -22.85 23.09 32.20
N ASP A 58 -21.68 22.69 31.69
CA ASP A 58 -21.02 23.39 30.58
C ASP A 58 -21.42 22.86 29.20
N LEU A 59 -21.79 21.58 29.07
CA LEU A 59 -22.01 20.91 27.78
C LEU A 59 -23.48 20.55 27.55
N THR A 60 -24.13 19.83 28.47
CA THR A 60 -25.51 19.34 28.26
C THR A 60 -26.58 20.28 28.80
N GLY A 61 -26.24 21.11 29.80
CA GLY A 61 -27.17 21.98 30.50
C GLY A 61 -28.14 21.26 31.44
N THR A 62 -27.80 20.07 31.94
CA THR A 62 -28.59 19.24 32.89
C THR A 62 -28.28 19.58 34.35
N ASP A 63 -29.07 19.08 35.31
CA ASP A 63 -28.87 19.32 36.73
C ASP A 63 -27.92 18.28 37.34
N PRO A 64 -26.71 18.66 37.81
CA PRO A 64 -25.73 17.73 38.35
C PRO A 64 -26.08 17.07 39.68
N ASN A 65 -27.35 17.18 40.10
CA ASN A 65 -27.88 16.53 41.29
C ASN A 65 -29.06 15.60 40.97
N GLU A 66 -29.50 15.52 39.72
CA GLU A 66 -30.62 14.72 39.26
C GLU A 66 -30.27 13.96 37.96
N ALA A 67 -29.94 12.67 38.10
CA ALA A 67 -29.56 11.77 37.00
C ALA A 67 -30.55 11.62 35.83
N ASP A 68 -31.70 12.29 35.87
CA ASP A 68 -32.78 12.34 34.87
C ASP A 68 -33.49 13.68 35.11
N THR A 69 -32.90 14.76 34.58
CA THR A 69 -33.30 16.15 34.87
C THR A 69 -34.75 16.43 34.48
N ASP A 70 -35.26 15.82 33.42
CA ASP A 70 -36.60 16.08 32.90
C ASP A 70 -37.67 15.07 33.38
N GLY A 71 -37.22 13.95 33.96
CA GLY A 71 -38.04 12.92 34.57
C GLY A 71 -38.77 12.02 33.57
N ASP A 72 -38.28 11.91 32.33
CA ASP A 72 -38.89 11.10 31.28
C ASP A 72 -38.55 9.61 31.38
N GLY A 73 -37.50 9.28 32.14
CA GLY A 73 -37.02 7.93 32.43
C GLY A 73 -35.76 7.51 31.68
N THR A 74 -35.15 8.38 30.88
CA THR A 74 -33.79 8.29 30.34
C THR A 74 -32.87 9.12 31.23
N SER A 75 -31.62 8.70 31.46
CA SER A 75 -30.69 9.51 32.25
C SER A 75 -30.07 10.60 31.40
N ASP A 76 -29.62 11.69 32.00
CA ASP A 76 -29.00 12.81 31.28
C ASP A 76 -27.79 12.35 30.46
N ALA A 77 -26.98 11.42 30.96
CA ALA A 77 -25.91 10.78 30.20
C ALA A 77 -26.37 9.98 28.95
N ASP A 78 -27.58 9.42 28.97
CA ASP A 78 -28.16 8.57 27.91
C ASP A 78 -29.09 9.38 26.96
N GLU A 79 -29.26 10.68 27.20
CA GLU A 79 -30.08 11.57 26.36
C GLU A 79 -29.40 11.90 25.02
N ASP A 80 -30.23 12.18 24.01
CA ASP A 80 -29.85 12.60 22.65
C ASP A 80 -30.69 13.85 22.31
N PRO A 81 -30.27 15.04 22.78
CA PRO A 81 -31.10 16.24 22.73
C PRO A 81 -31.09 16.92 21.35
N ASP A 82 -30.09 16.69 20.51
CA ASP A 82 -29.99 17.23 19.15
C ASP A 82 -30.50 16.27 18.06
N GLY A 83 -30.63 14.98 18.38
CA GLY A 83 -31.28 13.95 17.57
C GLY A 83 -30.37 13.37 16.50
N ASP A 84 -29.07 13.28 16.76
CA ASP A 84 -28.05 12.83 15.81
C ASP A 84 -27.73 11.31 15.92
N ASP A 85 -28.41 10.61 16.83
CA ASP A 85 -28.24 9.19 17.20
C ASP A 85 -27.01 8.88 18.09
N LEU A 86 -26.31 9.89 18.64
CA LEU A 86 -25.33 9.77 19.73
C LEU A 86 -25.93 10.22 21.07
N THR A 87 -25.49 9.60 22.16
CA THR A 87 -25.84 10.05 23.52
C THR A 87 -24.88 11.11 24.02
N ASN A 88 -25.35 11.97 24.94
CA ASN A 88 -24.51 12.94 25.65
C ASN A 88 -23.18 12.32 26.12
N LEU A 89 -23.22 11.11 26.72
CA LEU A 89 -22.01 10.43 27.18
C LEU A 89 -21.07 10.01 26.04
N GLU A 90 -21.63 9.52 24.92
CA GLU A 90 -20.83 9.11 23.76
C GLU A 90 -20.08 10.29 23.15
N GLU A 91 -20.73 11.44 23.09
CA GLU A 91 -20.19 12.69 22.54
C GLU A 91 -19.16 13.34 23.45
N VAL A 92 -19.48 13.56 24.74
CA VAL A 92 -18.52 14.19 25.68
C VAL A 92 -17.26 13.34 25.90
N THR A 93 -17.34 12.03 25.65
CA THR A 93 -16.19 11.13 25.72
C THR A 93 -15.51 10.90 24.37
N GLY A 94 -16.16 11.26 23.26
CA GLY A 94 -15.73 10.95 21.90
C GLY A 94 -15.65 9.44 21.63
N SER A 95 -16.41 8.62 22.35
CA SER A 95 -16.21 7.16 22.36
C SER A 95 -16.54 6.48 21.02
N GLU A 96 -17.44 7.08 20.23
CA GLU A 96 -17.75 6.64 18.86
C GLU A 96 -16.80 7.27 17.82
N ASN A 97 -15.98 8.25 18.21
CA ASN A 97 -14.93 8.86 17.40
C ASN A 97 -13.55 8.16 17.58
N ASP A 98 -13.55 6.83 17.73
CA ASP A 98 -12.36 6.06 18.13
C ASP A 98 -11.25 6.03 17.07
N ALA A 99 -11.63 6.14 15.79
CA ALA A 99 -10.74 6.15 14.65
C ALA A 99 -9.93 7.46 14.55
N PHE A 100 -10.44 8.55 15.12
CA PHE A 100 -9.86 9.90 14.98
C PHE A 100 -9.37 10.49 16.31
N GLY A 101 -9.31 9.67 17.36
CA GLY A 101 -8.61 10.01 18.60
C GLY A 101 -9.51 10.10 19.84
N ASN A 102 -10.80 9.81 19.70
CA ASN A 102 -11.83 10.09 20.71
C ASN A 102 -11.86 11.58 21.07
N GLU A 103 -11.75 12.45 20.07
CA GLU A 103 -12.03 13.87 20.28
C GLU A 103 -13.56 14.02 20.43
N PRO A 104 -14.03 14.69 21.50
CA PRO A 104 -15.47 14.91 21.74
C PRO A 104 -16.17 15.73 20.66
N THR A 105 -17.49 15.60 20.60
CA THR A 105 -18.42 16.48 19.86
C THR A 105 -19.28 17.30 20.83
N ASP A 106 -20.08 18.24 20.33
CA ASP A 106 -20.98 19.07 21.16
C ASP A 106 -22.37 18.41 21.28
N PRO A 107 -22.78 17.95 22.47
CA PRO A 107 -24.05 17.23 22.61
C PRO A 107 -25.33 18.00 22.30
N LEU A 108 -25.22 19.30 22.02
CA LEU A 108 -26.34 20.16 21.66
C LEU A 108 -26.29 20.60 20.19
N ASP A 109 -25.35 20.08 19.40
CA ASP A 109 -25.10 20.46 18.01
C ASP A 109 -24.81 19.24 17.13
N ALA A 110 -25.87 18.76 16.46
CA ALA A 110 -25.84 17.52 15.68
C ALA A 110 -24.81 17.47 14.52
N ASP A 111 -24.15 18.57 14.17
CA ASP A 111 -23.16 18.68 13.07
C ASP A 111 -22.01 19.56 13.58
N SER A 112 -21.07 18.96 14.29
CA SER A 112 -20.01 19.66 15.03
C SER A 112 -19.05 20.44 14.11
N ASP A 113 -18.96 20.08 12.82
CA ASP A 113 -18.02 20.69 11.88
C ASP A 113 -18.66 21.48 10.71
N ASP A 114 -19.99 21.56 10.68
CA ASP A 114 -20.83 22.25 9.71
C ASP A 114 -20.66 21.74 8.25
N ASP A 115 -20.49 20.42 8.04
CA ASP A 115 -20.27 19.83 6.70
C ASP A 115 -21.50 19.18 6.03
N ASP A 116 -22.68 19.29 6.64
CA ASP A 116 -23.97 18.71 6.23
C ASP A 116 -24.13 17.20 6.54
N LEU A 117 -23.18 16.55 7.25
CA LEU A 117 -23.35 15.25 7.90
C LEU A 117 -23.48 15.43 9.41
N THR A 118 -24.27 14.57 10.07
CA THR A 118 -24.36 14.62 11.54
C THR A 118 -23.27 13.78 12.20
N ASP A 119 -22.87 14.11 13.42
CA ASP A 119 -21.78 13.42 14.11
C ASP A 119 -22.04 11.89 14.22
N GLY A 120 -23.29 11.51 14.51
CA GLY A 120 -23.75 10.12 14.45
C GLY A 120 -23.78 9.48 13.05
N GLU A 121 -24.05 10.24 11.97
CA GLU A 121 -23.96 9.72 10.60
C GLU A 121 -22.50 9.40 10.23
N GLU A 122 -21.57 10.22 10.68
CA GLU A 122 -20.14 10.11 10.39
C GLU A 122 -19.48 8.94 11.12
N THR A 123 -19.72 8.83 12.43
CA THR A 123 -19.21 7.74 13.26
C THR A 123 -19.79 6.37 12.86
N SER A 124 -21.03 6.35 12.35
CA SER A 124 -21.70 5.12 11.90
C SER A 124 -21.45 4.75 10.43
N SER A 125 -20.80 5.63 9.66
CA SER A 125 -20.50 5.41 8.24
C SER A 125 -19.41 4.34 8.02
N THR A 126 -19.33 3.81 6.79
CA THR A 126 -18.30 2.81 6.43
C THR A 126 -17.64 3.16 5.09
N PRO A 127 -16.36 3.59 5.10
CA PRO A 127 -15.54 3.87 6.28
C PRO A 127 -16.06 5.08 7.07
N ALA A 128 -15.79 5.11 8.38
CA ALA A 128 -16.13 6.24 9.25
C ALA A 128 -15.40 7.51 8.81
N THR A 129 -16.01 8.66 9.06
CA THR A 129 -15.49 10.02 8.86
C THR A 129 -15.31 10.73 10.21
N ASP A 130 -14.51 11.80 10.26
CA ASP A 130 -14.18 12.52 11.50
C ASP A 130 -15.18 13.66 11.76
N PRO A 131 -16.07 13.55 12.78
CA PRO A 131 -17.10 14.55 13.06
C PRO A 131 -16.59 15.93 13.50
N ASN A 132 -15.27 16.09 13.61
CA ASN A 132 -14.61 17.36 13.93
C ASN A 132 -13.82 17.93 12.74
N THR A 133 -13.88 17.31 11.56
CA THR A 133 -13.09 17.68 10.38
C THR A 133 -13.93 17.80 9.12
N PRO A 134 -14.23 19.03 8.67
CA PRO A 134 -15.22 19.22 7.63
C PRO A 134 -14.72 18.71 6.27
N ASN A 135 -15.63 18.04 5.54
CA ASN A 135 -15.46 17.51 4.19
C ASN A 135 -14.38 16.40 4.07
N ASP A 136 -14.27 15.49 5.04
CA ASP A 136 -13.34 14.35 4.95
C ASP A 136 -13.97 13.06 4.37
N GLU A 137 -15.30 13.03 4.19
CA GLU A 137 -16.09 12.05 3.45
C GLU A 137 -15.66 11.90 1.98
N GLN A 138 -15.19 12.98 1.36
CA GLN A 138 -14.63 12.97 0.00
C GLN A 138 -13.27 12.24 -0.07
N ASN A 139 -12.62 12.02 1.06
CA ASN A 139 -11.31 11.41 1.12
C ASN A 139 -11.37 9.88 1.20
N VAL A 140 -12.57 9.30 1.23
CA VAL A 140 -12.78 7.85 1.41
C VAL A 140 -13.56 7.14 0.31
N VAL A 141 -14.15 7.89 -0.64
CA VAL A 141 -14.84 7.29 -1.79
C VAL A 141 -13.81 6.69 -2.74
N ASP A 142 -13.94 5.40 -3.05
CA ASP A 142 -13.21 4.65 -4.09
C ASP A 142 -14.28 4.09 -5.03
N SER A 143 -14.57 4.81 -6.11
CA SER A 143 -15.74 4.57 -6.96
C SER A 143 -15.63 3.32 -7.83
N ASP A 144 -14.43 2.80 -8.08
CA ASP A 144 -14.18 1.61 -8.91
C ASP A 144 -13.47 0.44 -8.21
N ASP A 145 -13.25 0.57 -6.89
CA ASP A 145 -12.70 -0.45 -5.98
C ASP A 145 -11.27 -0.90 -6.35
N ASP A 146 -10.44 0.01 -6.88
CA ASP A 146 -9.07 -0.30 -7.32
C ASP A 146 -8.01 -0.10 -6.21
N GLY A 147 -8.41 0.53 -5.10
CA GLY A 147 -7.57 0.82 -3.95
C GLY A 147 -6.93 2.22 -3.95
N LEU A 148 -7.39 3.13 -4.80
CA LEU A 148 -7.21 4.58 -4.71
C LEU A 148 -8.56 5.25 -4.48
N THR A 149 -8.56 6.35 -3.71
CA THR A 149 -9.78 7.14 -3.58
C THR A 149 -9.97 8.07 -4.77
N ASP A 150 -11.21 8.45 -5.09
CA ASP A 150 -11.55 9.39 -6.17
C ASP A 150 -10.72 10.69 -6.07
N THR A 151 -10.41 11.11 -4.84
CA THR A 151 -9.55 12.27 -4.54
C THR A 151 -8.09 12.00 -4.89
N GLU A 152 -7.53 10.83 -4.53
CA GLU A 152 -6.18 10.42 -4.91
C GLU A 152 -6.04 10.32 -6.43
N GLU A 153 -7.04 9.72 -7.09
CA GLU A 153 -7.13 9.58 -8.53
C GLU A 153 -7.22 10.92 -9.25
N GLY A 154 -8.01 11.86 -8.73
CA GLY A 154 -8.06 13.23 -9.24
C GLY A 154 -6.70 13.94 -9.20
N VAL A 155 -5.83 13.61 -8.23
CA VAL A 155 -4.45 14.13 -8.13
C VAL A 155 -3.51 13.42 -9.12
N LEU A 156 -3.68 12.12 -9.30
CA LEU A 156 -2.88 11.30 -10.22
C LEU A 156 -3.25 11.50 -11.68
N GLY A 157 -4.49 11.91 -11.94
CA GLY A 157 -5.07 12.07 -13.27
C GLY A 157 -5.67 10.79 -13.87
N THR A 158 -5.92 9.77 -13.04
CA THR A 158 -6.67 8.55 -13.40
C THR A 158 -8.17 8.85 -13.46
N ASP A 159 -8.97 7.93 -14.00
CA ASP A 159 -10.43 8.07 -14.09
C ASP A 159 -11.09 7.33 -12.92
N PRO A 160 -11.77 8.02 -11.97
CA PRO A 160 -12.34 7.38 -10.80
C PRO A 160 -13.45 6.35 -11.02
N ASN A 161 -13.72 5.99 -12.26
CA ASN A 161 -14.73 4.99 -12.60
C ASN A 161 -14.14 3.91 -13.52
N ASP A 162 -12.82 3.89 -13.71
CA ASP A 162 -12.09 2.93 -14.54
C ASP A 162 -10.83 2.45 -13.81
N PRO A 163 -10.84 1.24 -13.21
CA PRO A 163 -9.81 0.82 -12.25
C PRO A 163 -8.46 0.45 -12.90
N ASP A 164 -8.30 0.70 -14.20
CA ASP A 164 -7.13 0.40 -15.06
C ASP A 164 -7.11 1.45 -16.19
N THR A 165 -6.76 2.69 -15.86
CA THR A 165 -6.96 3.88 -16.71
C THR A 165 -6.22 3.75 -18.05
N ASP A 166 -5.03 3.16 -18.08
CA ASP A 166 -4.25 2.99 -19.30
C ASP A 166 -4.54 1.69 -20.07
N GLY A 167 -5.29 0.78 -19.45
CA GLY A 167 -5.82 -0.45 -20.04
C GLY A 167 -4.76 -1.52 -20.31
N ASP A 168 -3.67 -1.56 -19.53
CA ASP A 168 -2.60 -2.54 -19.69
C ASP A 168 -2.86 -3.87 -18.96
N GLY A 169 -3.85 -3.86 -18.07
CA GLY A 169 -4.32 -4.99 -17.27
C GLY A 169 -3.81 -5.02 -15.83
N LEU A 170 -3.18 -3.94 -15.34
CA LEU A 170 -2.79 -3.72 -13.96
C LEU A 170 -3.65 -2.59 -13.38
N LEU A 171 -4.16 -2.73 -12.15
CA LEU A 171 -5.05 -1.70 -11.59
C LEU A 171 -4.28 -0.44 -11.20
N ASP A 172 -4.85 0.76 -11.32
CA ASP A 172 -4.14 2.01 -11.02
C ASP A 172 -3.63 2.03 -9.57
N GLY A 173 -4.44 1.54 -8.64
CA GLY A 173 -4.06 1.31 -7.25
C GLY A 173 -2.93 0.29 -7.07
N GLU A 174 -2.89 -0.80 -7.84
CA GLU A 174 -1.76 -1.74 -7.80
C GLU A 174 -0.47 -1.09 -8.33
N GLU A 175 -0.58 -0.30 -9.40
CA GLU A 175 0.52 0.44 -9.99
C GLU A 175 1.13 1.44 -9.02
N VAL A 176 0.28 2.26 -8.40
CA VAL A 176 0.71 3.30 -7.46
C VAL A 176 1.19 2.71 -6.16
N ASN A 177 0.48 1.73 -5.58
CA ASN A 177 0.78 1.24 -4.23
C ASN A 177 1.84 0.14 -4.20
N THR A 178 1.86 -0.76 -5.20
CA THR A 178 2.71 -1.95 -5.19
C THR A 178 3.87 -1.86 -6.16
N TYR A 179 3.62 -1.63 -7.44
CA TYR A 179 4.63 -1.74 -8.49
C TYR A 179 5.43 -0.45 -8.71
N LYS A 180 4.89 0.67 -8.27
CA LYS A 180 5.42 2.03 -8.45
C LYS A 180 5.59 2.37 -9.94
N THR A 181 4.70 1.89 -10.80
CA THR A 181 4.59 2.25 -12.23
C THR A 181 3.75 3.52 -12.39
N ASP A 182 3.59 4.00 -13.62
CA ASP A 182 2.78 5.17 -13.95
C ASP A 182 1.41 4.69 -14.47
N PRO A 183 0.30 4.89 -13.72
CA PRO A 183 -1.03 4.37 -14.10
C PRO A 183 -1.63 4.99 -15.37
N LEU A 184 -0.90 5.94 -15.99
CA LEU A 184 -1.28 6.58 -17.23
C LEU A 184 -0.39 6.16 -18.42
N ASP A 185 0.56 5.23 -18.21
CA ASP A 185 1.50 4.77 -19.22
C ASP A 185 1.70 3.24 -19.18
N ALA A 186 0.98 2.58 -20.10
CA ALA A 186 0.93 1.13 -20.25
C ALA A 186 2.27 0.43 -20.57
N ASP A 187 3.41 1.11 -20.52
CA ASP A 187 4.80 0.62 -20.69
C ASP A 187 5.74 1.62 -19.99
N THR A 188 5.66 1.72 -18.66
CA THR A 188 6.34 2.72 -17.82
C THR A 188 7.81 2.90 -18.17
N ASP A 189 8.52 1.80 -18.42
CA ASP A 189 9.93 1.89 -18.76
C ASP A 189 10.18 2.15 -20.24
N GLY A 190 9.26 1.85 -21.16
CA GLY A 190 9.41 2.08 -22.60
C GLY A 190 10.33 1.07 -23.28
N ASP A 191 10.19 -0.20 -22.94
CA ASP A 191 10.90 -1.32 -23.57
C ASP A 191 10.09 -2.07 -24.63
N THR A 192 8.83 -1.67 -24.80
CA THR A 192 7.78 -2.24 -25.65
C THR A 192 6.98 -3.38 -25.00
N LEU A 193 7.09 -3.64 -23.71
CA LEU A 193 6.31 -4.64 -22.99
C LEU A 193 5.46 -3.90 -21.95
N SER A 194 4.16 -4.22 -21.86
CA SER A 194 3.31 -3.51 -20.91
C SER A 194 3.53 -3.95 -19.48
N ASP A 195 3.35 -3.05 -18.53
CA ASP A 195 3.62 -3.28 -17.11
C ASP A 195 2.79 -4.45 -16.57
N GLY A 196 1.48 -4.46 -16.84
CA GLY A 196 0.59 -5.57 -16.52
C GLY A 196 1.02 -6.89 -17.18
N ARG A 197 1.61 -6.86 -18.38
CA ARG A 197 2.13 -8.08 -19.01
C ARG A 197 3.43 -8.55 -18.37
N GLU A 198 4.30 -7.64 -17.98
CA GLU A 198 5.53 -7.93 -17.26
C GLU A 198 5.22 -8.60 -15.93
N VAL A 199 4.36 -7.97 -15.13
CA VAL A 199 3.96 -8.44 -13.81
C VAL A 199 3.18 -9.77 -13.88
N LEU A 200 2.09 -9.82 -14.64
CA LEU A 200 1.12 -10.92 -14.54
C LEU A 200 1.53 -12.17 -15.34
N LYS A 201 2.41 -12.05 -16.33
CA LYS A 201 2.72 -13.16 -17.26
C LYS A 201 4.19 -13.54 -17.34
N ILE A 202 5.10 -12.59 -17.18
CA ILE A 202 6.53 -12.80 -17.47
C ILE A 202 7.37 -12.84 -16.20
N GLY A 203 7.03 -12.02 -15.21
CA GLY A 203 7.79 -11.81 -13.98
C GLY A 203 9.01 -10.90 -14.18
N SER A 204 9.07 -10.12 -15.26
CA SER A 204 10.09 -9.07 -15.46
C SER A 204 9.75 -7.82 -14.65
N ASN A 205 10.68 -6.86 -14.60
CA ASN A 205 10.53 -5.65 -13.81
C ASN A 205 10.03 -4.50 -14.69
N PRO A 206 8.78 -4.01 -14.49
CA PRO A 206 8.17 -2.99 -15.35
C PRO A 206 8.85 -1.61 -15.33
N LYS A 207 9.83 -1.43 -14.43
CA LYS A 207 10.61 -0.19 -14.30
C LYS A 207 12.01 -0.30 -14.91
N LYS A 208 12.32 -1.40 -15.58
CA LYS A 208 13.67 -1.70 -16.09
C LYS A 208 13.59 -2.40 -17.44
N LYS A 209 13.95 -1.61 -18.45
CA LYS A 209 14.06 -2.05 -19.85
C LYS A 209 14.84 -3.33 -20.12
N ASP A 210 15.64 -3.81 -19.18
CA ASP A 210 16.57 -4.94 -19.28
C ASP A 210 16.71 -5.53 -17.87
N THR A 211 15.80 -6.44 -17.51
CA THR A 211 15.66 -6.98 -16.15
C THR A 211 16.90 -7.75 -15.73
N ASP A 212 17.41 -8.61 -16.60
CA ASP A 212 18.54 -9.47 -16.28
C ASP A 212 19.91 -8.84 -16.52
N LYS A 213 20.00 -7.72 -17.25
CA LYS A 213 21.23 -6.97 -17.56
C LYS A 213 22.19 -7.73 -18.48
N ASP A 214 21.68 -8.47 -19.43
CA ASP A 214 22.45 -9.05 -20.54
C ASP A 214 22.67 -8.03 -21.69
N GLY A 215 21.84 -6.99 -21.73
CA GLY A 215 21.86 -5.90 -22.68
C GLY A 215 20.80 -5.98 -23.78
N LEU A 216 19.97 -7.01 -23.83
CA LEU A 216 18.71 -7.02 -24.59
C LEU A 216 17.64 -6.34 -23.74
N LYS A 217 16.61 -5.82 -24.40
CA LYS A 217 15.45 -5.34 -23.67
C LYS A 217 14.45 -6.47 -23.47
N ASP A 218 13.69 -6.48 -22.39
CA ASP A 218 12.74 -7.56 -22.07
C ASP A 218 11.70 -7.68 -23.20
N GLY A 219 11.16 -6.55 -23.66
CA GLY A 219 10.30 -6.49 -24.85
C GLY A 219 10.94 -7.05 -26.13
N GLN A 220 12.26 -6.87 -26.35
CA GLN A 220 12.96 -7.48 -27.49
C GLN A 220 13.11 -8.99 -27.35
N GLU A 221 13.43 -9.46 -26.15
CA GLU A 221 13.57 -10.87 -25.85
C GLU A 221 12.25 -11.61 -26.07
N VAL A 222 11.17 -11.07 -25.52
CA VAL A 222 9.84 -11.69 -25.60
C VAL A 222 9.25 -11.59 -26.99
N LYS A 223 9.33 -10.43 -27.66
CA LYS A 223 8.67 -10.23 -28.97
C LYS A 223 9.50 -10.79 -30.12
N ARG A 224 10.82 -10.59 -30.13
CA ARG A 224 11.69 -10.86 -31.29
C ARG A 224 12.52 -12.14 -31.15
N TYR A 225 13.29 -12.29 -30.08
CA TYR A 225 14.29 -13.36 -29.98
C TYR A 225 13.75 -14.66 -29.35
N LYS A 226 12.66 -14.54 -28.60
CA LYS A 226 12.03 -15.60 -27.80
C LYS A 226 12.98 -16.19 -26.75
N THR A 227 13.86 -15.36 -26.21
CA THR A 227 14.74 -15.66 -25.06
C THR A 227 14.02 -15.36 -23.74
N ASN A 228 14.66 -15.66 -22.62
CA ASN A 228 14.11 -15.46 -21.29
C ASN A 228 14.65 -14.16 -20.67
N PRO A 229 13.82 -13.12 -20.46
CA PRO A 229 14.25 -11.82 -19.94
C PRO A 229 14.72 -11.82 -18.48
N LEU A 230 14.59 -12.96 -17.80
CA LEU A 230 15.06 -13.16 -16.43
C LEU A 230 16.43 -13.85 -16.37
N LYS A 231 17.02 -14.18 -17.52
CA LYS A 231 18.23 -14.99 -17.61
C LYS A 231 19.16 -14.48 -18.69
N LYS A 232 20.30 -13.95 -18.25
CA LYS A 232 21.37 -13.45 -19.13
C LYS A 232 21.84 -14.44 -20.20
N ASP A 233 21.59 -15.72 -19.97
CA ASP A 233 22.00 -16.88 -20.75
C ASP A 233 20.82 -17.85 -20.72
N THR A 234 20.01 -17.81 -21.77
CA THR A 234 18.72 -18.50 -21.82
C THR A 234 18.90 -20.02 -21.84
N ASP A 235 19.89 -20.53 -22.56
CA ASP A 235 20.12 -21.97 -22.69
C ASP A 235 21.09 -22.54 -21.66
N GLY A 236 21.89 -21.71 -21.00
CA GLY A 236 22.80 -22.11 -19.93
C GLY A 236 24.10 -22.73 -20.43
N ASP A 237 24.61 -22.32 -21.58
CA ASP A 237 25.92 -22.74 -22.10
C ASP A 237 27.08 -21.83 -21.62
N GLY A 238 26.74 -20.66 -21.07
CA GLY A 238 27.63 -19.65 -20.51
C GLY A 238 27.99 -18.50 -21.45
N LEU A 239 27.38 -18.40 -22.62
CA LEU A 239 27.32 -17.18 -23.43
C LEU A 239 26.08 -16.36 -23.05
N LYS A 240 26.12 -15.04 -23.30
CA LYS A 240 24.94 -14.21 -23.07
C LYS A 240 24.11 -14.13 -24.35
N ASP A 241 22.79 -14.04 -24.23
CA ASP A 241 21.88 -14.03 -25.38
C ASP A 241 22.24 -12.91 -26.39
N LYS A 242 22.52 -11.70 -25.89
CA LYS A 242 22.97 -10.58 -26.74
C LYS A 242 24.25 -10.89 -27.51
N VAL A 243 25.19 -11.58 -26.87
CA VAL A 243 26.52 -11.88 -27.43
C VAL A 243 26.39 -12.87 -28.58
N GLU A 244 25.52 -13.87 -28.39
CA GLU A 244 25.17 -14.90 -29.36
C GLU A 244 24.42 -14.32 -30.55
N ILE A 245 23.37 -13.53 -30.32
CA ILE A 245 22.60 -12.88 -31.40
C ILE A 245 23.48 -11.95 -32.25
N LYS A 246 24.45 -11.26 -31.64
CA LYS A 246 25.40 -10.42 -32.38
C LYS A 246 26.53 -11.21 -33.03
N GLY A 247 26.74 -12.45 -32.63
CA GLY A 247 27.84 -13.31 -33.04
C GLY A 247 29.22 -12.77 -32.67
N THR A 248 29.31 -12.06 -31.54
CA THR A 248 30.55 -11.34 -31.16
C THR A 248 31.49 -12.14 -30.27
N ALA A 249 31.08 -13.33 -29.82
CA ALA A 249 31.90 -14.18 -28.98
C ALA A 249 33.10 -14.77 -29.75
N ASN A 250 32.92 -15.13 -31.04
CA ASN A 250 33.94 -15.81 -31.83
C ASN A 250 34.72 -14.87 -32.76
N LYS A 251 35.72 -14.16 -32.22
CA LYS A 251 36.56 -13.26 -33.04
C LYS A 251 37.39 -13.97 -34.11
N ALA A 252 37.71 -15.25 -33.92
CA ALA A 252 38.53 -16.02 -34.86
C ALA A 252 37.78 -16.28 -36.18
N TRP A 253 36.47 -16.50 -36.09
CA TRP A 253 35.61 -16.88 -37.22
C TRP A 253 34.65 -15.75 -37.66
N GLY A 254 34.94 -14.51 -37.26
CA GLY A 254 34.19 -13.32 -37.67
C GLY A 254 32.92 -13.10 -36.85
N LYS A 255 31.79 -12.81 -37.51
CA LYS A 255 30.48 -12.75 -36.85
C LYS A 255 29.77 -14.07 -37.11
N CYS A 256 29.80 -14.98 -36.14
CA CYS A 256 29.00 -16.21 -36.14
C CYS A 256 27.89 -16.06 -35.09
N PRO A 257 26.66 -15.69 -35.50
CA PRO A 257 25.53 -15.61 -34.58
C PRO A 257 25.05 -17.01 -34.22
N THR A 258 25.22 -17.37 -32.95
CA THR A 258 24.74 -18.64 -32.38
C THR A 258 23.28 -18.52 -31.95
N ASN A 259 22.67 -19.65 -31.59
CA ASN A 259 21.28 -19.71 -31.16
C ASN A 259 21.20 -19.69 -29.63
N PRO A 260 20.74 -18.58 -29.00
CA PRO A 260 20.72 -18.41 -27.54
C PRO A 260 19.76 -19.32 -26.79
N LYS A 261 19.08 -20.23 -27.50
CA LYS A 261 18.12 -21.19 -26.94
C LYS A 261 18.64 -22.61 -27.05
N ARG A 262 19.87 -22.80 -27.52
CA ARG A 262 20.47 -24.09 -27.84
C ARG A 262 21.97 -24.04 -27.60
N LYS A 263 22.38 -24.67 -26.49
CA LYS A 263 23.78 -24.79 -26.08
C LYS A 263 24.77 -25.20 -27.17
N ASP A 264 24.32 -25.99 -28.12
CA ASP A 264 25.09 -26.53 -29.24
C ASP A 264 24.34 -26.15 -30.52
N SER A 265 24.76 -25.05 -31.13
CA SER A 265 24.08 -24.41 -32.25
C SER A 265 24.07 -25.29 -33.48
N ASP A 266 25.22 -25.84 -33.84
CA ASP A 266 25.41 -26.61 -35.07
C ASP A 266 25.15 -28.13 -34.92
N ARG A 267 25.07 -28.65 -33.69
CA ARG A 267 24.80 -30.05 -33.31
C ARG A 267 25.96 -30.98 -33.60
N ASP A 268 27.17 -30.58 -33.27
CA ASP A 268 28.38 -31.36 -33.45
C ASP A 268 28.82 -32.11 -32.17
N GLY A 269 28.25 -31.71 -31.02
CA GLY A 269 28.49 -32.28 -29.70
C GLY A 269 29.38 -31.46 -28.77
N LEU A 270 29.77 -30.24 -29.14
CA LEU A 270 30.38 -29.23 -28.27
C LEU A 270 29.37 -28.11 -28.00
N THR A 271 29.46 -27.44 -26.85
CA THR A 271 28.66 -26.22 -26.65
C THR A 271 29.32 -25.03 -27.31
N ASP A 272 28.54 -24.03 -27.72
CA ASP A 272 29.03 -22.83 -28.41
C ASP A 272 30.13 -22.13 -27.58
N ARG A 273 29.95 -22.07 -26.25
CA ARG A 273 31.00 -21.61 -25.33
C ARG A 273 32.27 -22.45 -25.37
N GLU A 274 32.17 -23.79 -25.37
CA GLU A 274 33.32 -24.69 -25.38
C GLU A 274 34.15 -24.49 -26.65
N GLU A 275 33.47 -24.40 -27.79
CA GLU A 275 34.09 -24.11 -29.07
C GLU A 275 34.86 -22.80 -29.04
N ILE A 276 34.23 -21.73 -28.57
CA ILE A 276 34.85 -20.40 -28.57
C ILE A 276 35.98 -20.28 -27.53
N LYS A 277 35.81 -20.86 -26.34
CA LYS A 277 36.73 -20.62 -25.21
C LYS A 277 37.81 -21.67 -25.06
N ARG A 278 37.56 -22.90 -25.49
CA ARG A 278 38.45 -24.04 -25.23
C ARG A 278 39.08 -24.57 -26.50
N TYR A 279 38.31 -24.79 -27.55
CA TYR A 279 38.78 -25.49 -28.75
C TYR A 279 39.16 -24.55 -29.89
N GLY A 280 38.62 -23.33 -29.92
CA GLY A 280 38.85 -22.37 -31.00
C GLY A 280 38.14 -22.71 -32.31
N THR A 281 37.14 -23.59 -32.26
CA THR A 281 36.33 -24.03 -33.41
C THR A 281 35.22 -23.02 -33.72
N ASP A 282 34.54 -23.20 -34.84
CA ASP A 282 33.45 -22.34 -35.31
C ASP A 282 32.07 -22.96 -34.96
N PRO A 283 31.34 -22.38 -33.98
CA PRO A 283 30.08 -22.94 -33.49
C PRO A 283 28.90 -22.84 -34.47
N CYS A 284 29.15 -22.28 -35.66
CA CYS A 284 28.21 -22.26 -36.75
C CYS A 284 28.42 -23.43 -37.75
N THR A 285 29.46 -24.25 -37.59
CA THR A 285 29.80 -25.32 -38.54
C THR A 285 30.37 -26.54 -37.85
N LYS A 286 29.73 -27.69 -38.10
CA LYS A 286 30.09 -28.95 -37.46
C LYS A 286 31.54 -29.37 -37.67
N ASP A 287 32.17 -28.94 -38.75
CA ASP A 287 33.50 -29.37 -39.20
C ASP A 287 34.25 -28.09 -39.59
N THR A 288 35.01 -27.56 -38.63
CA THR A 288 35.69 -26.26 -38.75
C THR A 288 36.83 -26.32 -39.77
N ASP A 289 37.61 -27.41 -39.75
CA ASP A 289 38.80 -27.56 -40.58
C ASP A 289 38.53 -28.20 -41.96
N ARG A 290 37.33 -28.76 -42.15
CA ARG A 290 36.86 -29.45 -43.36
C ARG A 290 37.59 -30.77 -43.63
N GLY A 291 38.07 -31.43 -42.57
CA GLY A 291 38.73 -32.74 -42.57
C GLY A 291 37.76 -33.92 -42.70
N GLY A 292 36.45 -33.68 -42.56
CA GLY A 292 35.40 -34.67 -42.75
C GLY A 292 34.94 -35.40 -41.48
N ALA A 293 35.48 -35.04 -40.32
CA ALA A 293 34.90 -35.35 -39.02
C ALA A 293 34.36 -34.06 -38.40
N SER A 294 33.43 -34.18 -37.45
CA SER A 294 32.94 -33.00 -36.76
C SER A 294 33.86 -32.65 -35.59
N ASP A 295 33.93 -31.38 -35.21
CA ASP A 295 34.87 -30.91 -34.19
C ASP A 295 34.64 -31.64 -32.86
N GLY A 296 33.38 -31.79 -32.45
CA GLY A 296 32.98 -32.56 -31.27
C GLY A 296 33.28 -34.06 -31.35
N LYS A 297 33.37 -34.64 -32.55
CA LYS A 297 33.81 -36.03 -32.74
C LYS A 297 35.32 -36.14 -32.62
N GLU A 298 36.05 -35.16 -33.11
CA GLU A 298 37.51 -35.09 -33.04
C GLU A 298 38.00 -34.89 -31.61
N VAL A 299 37.42 -33.90 -30.91
CA VAL A 299 37.66 -33.66 -29.49
C VAL A 299 37.41 -34.92 -28.66
N ARG A 300 36.32 -35.64 -28.92
CA ARG A 300 35.99 -36.89 -28.21
C ARG A 300 36.98 -38.02 -28.51
N ALA A 301 37.55 -38.07 -29.71
CA ALA A 301 38.55 -39.03 -30.11
C ALA A 301 39.99 -38.63 -29.71
N GLY A 302 40.19 -37.37 -29.28
CA GLY A 302 41.50 -36.81 -28.94
C GLY A 302 42.31 -36.34 -30.15
N SER A 303 41.69 -36.16 -31.31
CA SER A 303 42.30 -35.51 -32.50
C SER A 303 42.10 -33.99 -32.44
N ASP A 304 42.88 -33.25 -33.24
CA ASP A 304 42.86 -31.78 -33.29
C ASP A 304 41.78 -31.28 -34.27
N PRO A 305 40.70 -30.62 -33.81
CA PRO A 305 39.60 -30.16 -34.67
C PRO A 305 39.95 -28.96 -35.56
N LEU A 306 41.21 -28.51 -35.55
CA LEU A 306 41.70 -27.40 -36.36
C LEU A 306 42.75 -27.84 -37.41
N ASP A 307 43.14 -29.13 -37.46
CA ASP A 307 44.03 -29.66 -38.50
C ASP A 307 43.31 -30.72 -39.35
N PRO A 308 43.01 -30.43 -40.65
CA PRO A 308 42.22 -31.32 -41.50
C PRO A 308 42.88 -32.68 -41.81
N ARG A 309 44.08 -32.92 -41.28
CA ARG A 309 44.80 -34.21 -41.35
C ARG A 309 44.73 -35.00 -40.05
N SER A 310 44.35 -34.39 -38.93
CA SER A 310 44.16 -35.05 -37.63
C SER A 310 42.71 -35.51 -37.53
N THR A 311 42.45 -36.79 -37.79
CA THR A 311 41.08 -37.34 -37.81
C THR A 311 40.89 -38.33 -36.66
N PRO A 312 39.66 -38.71 -36.29
CA PRO A 312 39.42 -39.67 -35.20
C PRO A 312 40.11 -41.04 -35.37
N GLY A 313 40.50 -41.41 -36.60
CA GLY A 313 41.26 -42.63 -36.90
C GLY A 313 42.78 -42.42 -37.04
N TYR A 314 43.23 -41.18 -37.15
CA TYR A 314 44.61 -40.74 -37.31
C TYR A 314 44.82 -39.44 -36.52
N PRO A 315 44.92 -39.53 -35.18
CA PRO A 315 45.03 -38.36 -34.30
C PRO A 315 46.36 -37.63 -34.47
#